data_AF-A0A2V9MYZ7-F1
#
_entry.id   AF-A0A2V9MYZ7-F1
#
_cell.length_a   1.000
_cell.length_b   1.000
_cell.length_c   1.000
_cell.angle_alpha   90.00
_cell.angle_beta   90.00
_cell.angle_gamma   90.00
#
_symmetry.space_group_name_H-M   'P 1'
#
loop_
_entity.id
_entity.type
_entity.pdbx_description
1 polymer ?
#
loop_
_entity_poly.entity_id
_entity_poly.type
_entity_poly.pdbx_seq_one_letter_code
_entity_poly.pdbx_strand_id
1 'polypeptide(L)'
;MSFHSGFVTIIGRPNAGKSTLLNALAGEKLAIVSPKPQTTRNRVLGVINAPKQKGRPGAQIVLIDTPGVHRAGSSLGRKMMAEVREALNGCDLALVITDAAKRTETGEDFLLDVMKGTKTPAFLLLNKIDLLRGEKRQLLP
;
A
#
# COMPACT_ATOMS: atom_id res chain seq x y z
N MET A 1 11.97 17.67 22.42
CA MET A 1 10.90 16.90 21.73
C MET A 1 11.56 16.19 20.56
N SER A 2 11.45 14.86 20.50
CA SER A 2 12.06 14.05 19.44
C SER A 2 11.36 14.27 18.10
N PHE A 3 12.12 14.29 17.01
CA PHE A 3 11.60 14.14 15.66
C PHE A 3 11.42 12.64 15.37
N HIS A 4 10.41 12.24 14.62
CA HIS A 4 10.20 10.83 14.26
C HIS A 4 10.44 10.59 12.78
N SER A 5 10.94 9.40 12.43
CA SER A 5 11.04 8.96 11.04
C SER A 5 10.76 7.46 10.91
N GLY A 6 10.33 7.04 9.73
CA GLY A 6 10.10 5.63 9.45
C GLY A 6 9.71 5.33 8.00
N PHE A 7 9.82 4.06 7.63
CA PHE A 7 9.45 3.50 6.33
C PHE A 7 8.08 2.83 6.40
N VAL A 8 7.23 3.16 5.44
CA VAL A 8 5.87 2.63 5.38
C VAL A 8 5.60 2.07 3.99
N THR A 9 5.36 0.77 3.91
CA THR A 9 5.13 0.07 2.64
C THR A 9 3.66 -0.02 2.32
N ILE A 10 3.25 0.38 1.10
CA ILE A 10 1.90 0.21 0.59
C ILE A 10 1.84 -1.07 -0.23
N ILE A 11 1.04 -2.05 0.21
CA ILE A 11 0.92 -3.37 -0.40
C ILE A 11 -0.54 -3.72 -0.69
N GLY A 12 -0.79 -4.47 -1.76
CA GLY A 12 -2.12 -4.88 -2.15
C GLY A 12 -2.15 -5.43 -3.57
N ARG A 13 -3.28 -6.02 -3.96
CA ARG A 13 -3.48 -6.58 -5.31
C ARG A 13 -3.25 -5.52 -6.41
N PRO A 14 -2.97 -5.93 -7.65
CA PRO A 14 -2.99 -5.02 -8.79
C PRO A 14 -4.30 -4.20 -8.81
N ASN A 15 -4.20 -2.92 -9.15
CA ASN A 15 -5.33 -1.98 -9.26
C ASN A 15 -6.11 -1.68 -7.95
N ALA A 16 -5.59 -2.06 -6.78
CA ALA A 16 -6.17 -1.69 -5.49
C ALA A 16 -6.02 -0.19 -5.13
N GLY A 17 -5.24 0.57 -5.90
CA GLY A 17 -5.08 2.03 -5.73
C GLY A 17 -3.85 2.46 -4.92
N LYS A 18 -2.83 1.60 -4.77
CA LYS A 18 -1.58 1.90 -4.06
C LYS A 18 -0.90 3.19 -4.55
N SER A 19 -0.61 3.27 -5.85
CA SER A 19 0.05 4.43 -6.47
C SER A 19 -0.80 5.70 -6.41
N THR A 20 -2.14 5.57 -6.46
CA THR A 20 -3.06 6.69 -6.26
C THR A 20 -2.95 7.22 -4.83
N LEU A 21 -2.91 6.34 -3.83
CA LEU A 21 -2.72 6.72 -2.43
C LEU A 21 -1.36 7.40 -2.21
N LEU A 22 -0.28 6.85 -2.78
CA LEU A 22 1.04 7.46 -2.72
C LEU A 22 1.02 8.91 -3.22
N ASN A 23 0.51 9.12 -4.44
CA ASN A 23 0.44 10.46 -5.04
C ASN A 23 -0.41 11.42 -4.21
N ALA A 24 -1.55 10.94 -3.70
CA ALA A 24 -2.45 11.75 -2.87
C ALA A 24 -1.78 12.17 -1.56
N LEU A 25 -1.05 11.28 -0.89
CA LEU A 25 -0.34 11.57 0.35
C LEU A 25 0.91 12.43 0.13
N ALA A 26 1.61 12.25 -1.00
CA ALA A 26 2.75 13.07 -1.38
C ALA A 26 2.35 14.49 -1.83
N GLY A 27 1.10 14.68 -2.26
CA GLY A 27 0.61 15.96 -2.80
C GLY A 27 1.05 16.23 -4.25
N GLU A 28 1.76 15.30 -4.88
CA GLU A 28 2.23 15.39 -6.26
C GLU A 28 2.22 14.03 -6.96
N LYS A 29 2.37 14.04 -8.29
CA LYS A 29 2.31 12.82 -9.11
C LYS A 29 3.69 12.15 -9.18
N LEU A 30 4.02 11.32 -8.20
CA LEU A 30 5.27 10.55 -8.12
C LEU A 30 5.22 9.22 -8.89
N ALA A 31 4.07 8.52 -8.83
CA ALA A 31 3.88 7.21 -9.41
C ALA A 31 2.89 7.23 -10.59
N ILE A 32 3.14 6.33 -11.54
CA ILE A 32 2.25 6.11 -12.69
C ILE A 32 0.98 5.41 -12.21
N VAL A 33 -0.18 5.94 -12.61
CA VAL A 33 -1.50 5.35 -12.31
C VAL A 33 -2.17 4.95 -13.62
N SER A 34 -2.69 3.72 -13.68
CA SER A 34 -3.42 3.20 -14.83
C SER A 34 -4.37 2.08 -14.40
N PRO A 35 -5.50 1.89 -15.09
CA PRO A 35 -6.39 0.76 -14.86
C PRO A 35 -5.79 -0.59 -15.33
N LYS A 36 -4.69 -0.57 -16.10
CA LYS A 36 -4.02 -1.79 -16.53
C LYS A 36 -3.27 -2.43 -15.35
N PRO A 37 -3.43 -3.74 -15.11
CA PRO A 37 -2.61 -4.46 -14.12
C PRO A 37 -1.11 -4.30 -14.41
N GLN A 38 -0.29 -4.47 -13.36
CA GLN A 38 1.19 -4.44 -13.46
C GLN A 38 1.78 -3.09 -13.90
N THR A 39 1.10 -1.98 -13.59
CA THR A 39 1.60 -0.62 -13.85
C THR A 39 2.86 -0.29 -13.03
N THR A 40 2.90 -0.68 -11.76
CA THR A 40 4.10 -0.55 -10.89
C THR A 40 4.93 -1.82 -10.99
N ARG A 41 6.12 -1.72 -11.59
CA ARG A 41 7.07 -2.86 -11.75
C ARG A 41 8.27 -2.78 -10.81
N ASN A 42 8.64 -1.57 -10.40
CA ASN A 42 9.69 -1.28 -9.42
C ASN A 42 9.07 -0.52 -8.25
N ARG A 43 9.74 -0.50 -7.09
CA ARG A 43 9.34 0.34 -5.96
C ARG A 43 9.41 1.83 -6.33
N VAL A 44 8.43 2.61 -5.88
CA VAL A 44 8.44 4.08 -5.98
C VAL A 44 8.42 4.66 -4.57
N LEU A 45 9.34 5.58 -4.29
CA LEU A 45 9.49 6.23 -2.99
C LEU A 45 8.81 7.60 -3.01
N GLY A 46 8.07 7.90 -1.95
CA GLY A 46 7.58 9.25 -1.67
C GLY A 46 7.96 9.66 -0.26
N VAL A 47 8.61 10.81 -0.12
CA VAL A 47 9.03 11.33 1.19
C VAL A 47 8.05 12.40 1.64
N ILE A 48 7.35 12.14 2.74
CA ILE A 48 6.36 13.06 3.31
C ILE A 48 6.95 13.67 4.57
N ASN A 49 7.09 15.00 4.58
CA ASN A 49 7.50 15.75 5.76
C ASN A 49 6.25 16.27 6.49
N ALA A 50 5.98 15.71 7.66
CA ALA A 50 4.90 16.17 8.53
C ALA A 50 5.44 17.24 9.49
N PRO A 51 5.02 18.50 9.36
CA PRO A 51 5.49 19.57 10.24
C PRO A 51 5.02 19.33 11.68
N LYS A 52 5.79 19.86 12.63
CA LYS A 52 5.42 19.83 14.04
C LYS A 52 4.09 20.53 14.26
N GLN A 53 3.22 19.92 15.07
CA GLN A 53 1.92 20.49 15.46
C GLN A 53 1.81 20.57 16.99
N LYS A 54 0.84 21.34 17.52
CA LYS A 54 0.65 21.43 18.97
C LYS A 54 0.33 20.05 19.54
N GLY A 55 1.16 19.56 20.47
CA GLY A 55 1.03 18.22 21.05
C GLY A 55 1.51 17.07 20.17
N ARG A 56 2.10 17.33 19.00
CA ARG A 56 2.67 16.31 18.10
C ARG A 56 4.05 16.71 17.58
N PRO A 57 5.08 15.85 17.73
CA PRO A 57 6.38 16.11 17.13
C PRO A 57 6.30 16.16 15.60
N GLY A 58 7.26 16.84 14.98
CA GLY A 58 7.46 16.73 13.53
C GLY A 58 7.92 15.33 13.15
N ALA A 59 7.63 14.91 11.92
CA ALA A 59 8.00 13.59 11.44
C ALA A 59 8.34 13.56 9.94
N GLN A 60 9.04 12.52 9.51
CA GLN A 60 9.24 12.19 8.11
C GLN A 60 8.83 10.74 7.84
N ILE A 61 8.04 10.54 6.79
CA ILE A 61 7.55 9.22 6.40
C ILE A 61 8.06 8.93 5.01
N VAL A 62 8.76 7.81 4.84
CA VAL A 62 9.13 7.31 3.52
C VAL A 62 8.10 6.27 3.09
N LEU A 63 7.17 6.67 2.24
CA LEU A 63 6.20 5.78 1.62
C LEU A 63 6.85 4.98 0.50
N ILE A 64 6.61 3.67 0.49
CA ILE A 64 7.08 2.75 -0.56
C ILE A 64 5.85 2.19 -1.28
N ASP A 65 5.59 2.64 -2.51
CA ASP A 65 4.63 1.98 -3.41
C ASP A 65 5.28 0.74 -4.02
N THR A 66 4.55 -0.38 -4.00
CA THR A 66 5.05 -1.69 -4.42
C THR A 66 4.30 -2.23 -5.63
N PRO A 67 4.92 -3.16 -6.39
CA PRO A 67 4.20 -3.95 -7.37
C PRO A 67 2.94 -4.62 -6.80
N GLY A 68 1.92 -4.80 -7.63
CA GLY A 68 0.70 -5.49 -7.21
C GLY A 68 0.96 -6.96 -6.86
N VAL A 69 0.48 -7.41 -5.70
CA VAL A 69 0.67 -8.79 -5.23
C VAL A 69 -0.15 -9.77 -6.06
N HIS A 70 0.53 -10.76 -6.65
CA HIS A 70 -0.08 -11.80 -7.48
C HIS A 70 0.81 -13.05 -7.52
N ARG A 71 0.24 -14.21 -7.86
CA ARG A 71 1.02 -15.44 -8.04
C ARG A 71 1.98 -15.28 -9.23
N ALA A 72 3.26 -15.54 -9.00
CA ALA A 72 4.30 -15.36 -10.00
C ALA A 72 4.40 -16.58 -10.95
N GLY A 73 3.90 -16.45 -12.17
CA GLY A 73 4.10 -17.46 -13.23
C GLY A 73 5.32 -17.17 -14.14
N SER A 74 5.72 -15.91 -14.25
CA SER A 74 6.80 -15.46 -15.15
C SER A 74 8.05 -14.97 -14.39
N SER A 75 9.17 -14.81 -15.10
CA SER A 75 10.40 -14.22 -14.54
C SER A 75 10.16 -12.81 -14.00
N LEU A 76 9.42 -11.98 -14.74
CA LEU A 76 9.02 -10.65 -14.30
C LEU A 76 8.15 -10.71 -13.04
N GLY A 77 7.16 -11.61 -13.00
CA GLY A 77 6.32 -11.79 -11.82
C GLY A 77 7.14 -12.18 -10.58
N ARG A 78 8.15 -13.05 -10.74
CA ARG A 78 9.06 -13.41 -9.64
C ARG A 78 9.85 -12.22 -9.14
N LYS A 79 10.41 -11.41 -10.06
CA LYS A 79 11.12 -10.17 -9.70
C LYS A 79 10.22 -9.18 -8.96
N MET A 80 9.00 -8.96 -9.44
CA MET A 80 8.03 -8.10 -8.79
C MET A 80 7.68 -8.59 -7.37
N MET A 81 7.54 -9.90 -7.17
CA MET A 81 7.30 -10.47 -5.84
C MET A 81 8.51 -10.38 -4.92
N ALA A 82 9.74 -10.39 -5.45
CA ALA A 82 10.94 -10.11 -4.67
C ALA A 82 10.96 -8.67 -4.15
N GLU A 83 10.66 -7.68 -5.01
CA GLU A 83 10.55 -6.26 -4.63
C GLU A 83 9.52 -6.04 -3.51
N VAL A 84 8.37 -6.73 -3.58
CA VAL A 84 7.34 -6.68 -2.52
C VAL A 84 7.89 -7.23 -1.20
N ARG A 85 8.57 -8.38 -1.22
CA ARG A 85 9.12 -9.00 -0.02
C ARG A 85 10.22 -8.14 0.62
N GLU A 86 11.09 -7.55 -0.20
CA GLU A 86 12.11 -6.60 0.28
C GLU A 86 11.48 -5.37 0.94
N ALA A 87 10.44 -4.79 0.33
CA ALA A 87 9.73 -3.65 0.89
C ALA A 87 9.07 -3.98 2.25
N LEU A 88 8.52 -5.19 2.39
CA LEU A 88 7.93 -5.63 3.67
C LEU A 88 8.98 -5.83 4.75
N ASN A 89 10.11 -6.44 4.42
CA ASN A 89 11.19 -6.70 5.38
C ASN A 89 11.87 -5.43 5.89
N GLY A 90 11.92 -4.38 5.07
CA GLY A 90 12.60 -3.12 5.39
C GLY A 90 11.70 -2.00 5.92
N CYS A 91 10.44 -2.27 6.26
CA CYS A 91 9.50 -1.24 6.70
C CYS A 91 9.06 -1.39 8.16
N ASP A 92 8.75 -0.24 8.77
CA ASP A 92 8.26 -0.14 10.15
C ASP A 92 6.73 -0.40 10.24
N LEU A 93 6.01 -0.15 9.14
CA LEU A 93 4.56 -0.34 9.03
C LEU A 93 4.16 -0.75 7.61
N ALA A 94 3.23 -1.68 7.49
CA ALA A 94 2.59 -2.05 6.23
C ALA A 94 1.16 -1.45 6.13
N LEU A 95 0.86 -0.79 5.02
CA LEU A 95 -0.47 -0.37 4.62
C LEU A 95 -1.01 -1.39 3.61
N VAL A 96 -1.87 -2.30 4.06
CA VAL A 96 -2.50 -3.32 3.24
C VAL A 96 -3.76 -2.74 2.61
N ILE A 97 -3.74 -2.41 1.33
CA ILE A 97 -4.86 -1.80 0.63
C ILE A 97 -5.66 -2.83 -0.16
N THR A 98 -6.98 -2.83 0.03
CA THR A 98 -7.94 -3.63 -0.76
C THR A 98 -9.00 -2.74 -1.40
N ASP A 99 -9.58 -3.22 -2.49
CA ASP A 99 -10.64 -2.54 -3.22
C ASP A 99 -11.99 -2.94 -2.63
N ALA A 100 -12.58 -2.07 -1.81
CA ALA A 100 -13.82 -2.35 -1.10
C ALA A 100 -15.02 -2.56 -2.04
N ALA A 101 -14.95 -2.04 -3.27
CA ALA A 101 -16.01 -2.19 -4.26
C ALA A 101 -16.00 -3.60 -4.91
N LYS A 102 -14.90 -4.33 -4.78
CA LYS A 102 -14.80 -5.71 -5.26
C LYS A 102 -15.02 -6.66 -4.08
N ARG A 103 -16.20 -7.29 -4.03
CA ARG A 103 -16.44 -8.38 -3.09
C ARG A 103 -15.42 -9.49 -3.33
N THR A 104 -14.80 -9.96 -2.25
CA THR A 104 -13.73 -10.98 -2.15
C THR A 104 -13.66 -11.97 -3.31
N GLU A 105 -13.05 -11.56 -4.42
CA GLU A 105 -12.66 -12.48 -5.48
C GLU A 105 -11.44 -13.28 -5.02
N THR A 106 -11.41 -14.56 -5.40
CA THR A 106 -10.23 -15.44 -5.35
C THR A 106 -8.92 -14.67 -5.58
N GLY A 107 -8.03 -14.68 -4.59
CA GLY A 107 -6.72 -14.02 -4.64
C GLY A 107 -6.36 -13.12 -3.47
N GLU A 108 -7.27 -12.84 -2.53
CA GLU A 108 -6.89 -12.23 -1.24
C GLU A 108 -6.05 -13.20 -0.39
N ASP A 109 -6.29 -14.51 -0.49
CA ASP A 109 -5.53 -15.54 0.23
C ASP A 109 -4.02 -15.39 0.03
N PHE A 110 -3.58 -15.12 -1.21
CA PHE A 110 -2.15 -14.98 -1.49
C PHE A 110 -1.56 -13.70 -0.88
N LEU A 111 -2.31 -12.61 -0.84
CA LEU A 111 -1.89 -11.40 -0.15
C LEU A 111 -1.78 -11.65 1.36
N LEU A 112 -2.78 -12.33 1.93
CA LEU A 112 -2.78 -12.70 3.34
C LEU A 112 -1.63 -13.66 3.67
N ASP A 113 -1.32 -14.61 2.80
CA ASP A 113 -0.19 -15.54 2.99
C ASP A 113 1.16 -14.81 2.95
N VAL A 114 1.31 -13.82 2.07
CA VAL A 114 2.48 -12.94 2.07
C VAL A 114 2.56 -12.15 3.39
N MET A 115 1.43 -11.66 3.91
CA MET A 115 1.38 -10.91 5.17
C MET A 115 1.61 -11.77 6.41
N LYS A 116 1.12 -13.02 6.45
CA LYS A 116 1.38 -13.97 7.55
C LYS A 116 2.87 -14.25 7.74
N GLY A 117 3.66 -14.10 6.68
CA GLY A 117 5.11 -14.28 6.72
C GLY A 117 5.88 -13.12 7.35
N THR A 118 5.24 -11.98 7.65
CA THR A 118 5.89 -10.81 8.25
C THR A 118 5.44 -10.55 9.69
N LYS A 119 6.34 -9.97 10.49
CA LYS A 119 6.05 -9.44 11.84
C LYS A 119 5.77 -7.94 11.85
N THR A 120 5.85 -7.29 10.69
CA THR A 120 5.61 -5.85 10.56
C THR A 120 4.18 -5.53 10.96
N PRO A 121 3.95 -4.53 11.83
CA PRO A 121 2.62 -4.01 12.11
C PRO A 121 1.90 -3.63 10.81
N ALA A 122 0.60 -3.90 10.73
CA ALA A 122 -0.17 -3.69 9.50
C ALA A 122 -1.48 -2.96 9.77
N PHE A 123 -1.82 -2.01 8.89
CA PHE A 123 -3.16 -1.41 8.80
C PHE A 123 -3.84 -1.86 7.52
N LEU A 124 -5.09 -2.31 7.65
CA LEU A 124 -5.96 -2.60 6.51
C LEU A 124 -6.63 -1.30 6.05
N LEU A 125 -6.48 -0.98 4.77
CA LEU A 125 -7.09 0.18 4.13
C LEU A 125 -8.14 -0.30 3.11
N LEU A 126 -9.40 0.02 3.38
CA LEU A 126 -10.51 -0.23 2.47
C LEU A 126 -10.60 0.95 1.50
N ASN A 127 -10.17 0.75 0.26
CA ASN A 127 -10.12 1.80 -0.76
C ASN A 127 -11.34 1.72 -1.70
N LYS A 128 -11.55 2.79 -2.47
CA LYS A 128 -12.65 2.94 -3.44
C LYS A 128 -14.05 2.87 -2.80
N ILE A 129 -14.14 3.30 -1.55
CA ILE A 129 -15.40 3.32 -0.80
C ILE A 129 -16.44 4.24 -1.44
N ASP A 130 -16.01 5.22 -2.25
CA ASP A 130 -16.87 6.09 -3.04
C ASP A 130 -17.78 5.32 -4.00
N LEU A 131 -17.37 4.13 -4.44
CA LEU A 131 -18.14 3.26 -5.33
C LEU A 131 -19.24 2.46 -4.62
N LEU A 132 -19.19 2.34 -3.29
CA LEU A 132 -20.20 1.63 -2.51
C LEU A 132 -21.44 2.52 -2.33
N ARG A 133 -22.43 2.33 -3.21
CA ARG A 133 -23.72 3.04 -3.12
C ARG A 133 -24.62 2.32 -2.10
N GLY A 134 -24.91 2.97 -0.98
CA GLY A 134 -25.81 2.45 0.07
C GLY A 134 -25.19 1.47 1.08
N GLU A 135 -24.06 0.85 0.75
CA GLU A 135 -23.41 -0.18 1.60
C GLU A 135 -22.27 0.36 2.48
N LYS A 136 -21.92 1.66 2.42
CA LYS A 136 -20.79 2.24 3.20
C LYS A 136 -20.89 1.99 4.71
N ARG A 137 -22.10 1.96 5.26
CA ARG A 137 -22.33 1.72 6.70
C ARG A 137 -21.90 0.32 7.15
N GLN A 138 -21.75 -0.62 6.21
CA GLN A 138 -21.34 -2.00 6.50
C GLN A 138 -19.81 -2.17 6.59
N LEU A 139 -19.03 -1.13 6.27
CA LEU A 139 -17.56 -1.16 6.32
C LEU A 139 -16.97 -0.92 7.72
N LEU A 140 -17.76 -0.35 8.62
CA LEU A 140 -17.34 -0.06 9.99
C LEU A 140 -18.06 -1.03 10.93
N PRO A 141 -17.38 -1.54 11.98
CA PRO A 141 -18.01 -2.34 13.03
C PRO A 141 -19.03 -1.53 13.84
#